data_AF-A0A970QQ47-F1
#
_entry.id   AF-A0A970QQ47-F1
#
_cell.length_a   1.000
_cell.length_b   1.000
_cell.length_c   1.000
_cell.angle_alpha   90.00
_cell.angle_beta   90.00
_cell.angle_gamma   90.00
#
_symmetry.space_group_name_H-M   'P 1'
#
loop_
_entity.id
_entity.type
_entity.pdbx_description
1 polymer ?
#
loop_
_entity_poly.entity_id
_entity_poly.type
_entity_poly.pdbx_seq_one_letter_code
_entity_poly.pdbx_strand_id
1 'polypeptide(L)' 'EHHDKLRVLLEQAGFRDIRLTPKDNSRDILSSWVPGSKAEDYVASFIIEAVK' A
#
# COMPACT_ATOMS: atom_id res chain seq x y z
N GLU A 1 -4.34 -2.15 11.55
CA GLU A 1 -4.50 -0.94 12.38
C GLU A 1 -3.75 0.32 11.92
N HIS A 2 -2.79 0.30 10.97
CA HIS A 2 -2.07 1.54 10.58
C HIS A 2 -2.51 2.21 9.26
N HIS A 3 -3.31 1.57 8.40
CA HIS A 3 -3.67 2.13 7.09
C HIS A 3 -4.93 3.02 7.10
N ASP A 4 -5.77 2.96 8.15
CA ASP A 4 -6.97 3.78 8.25
C ASP A 4 -6.69 5.28 8.29
N LYS A 5 -5.50 5.67 8.80
CA LYS A 5 -5.08 7.08 8.83
C LYS A 5 -4.92 7.68 7.43
N LEU A 6 -4.55 6.87 6.43
CA LEU A 6 -4.40 7.35 5.05
C LEU A 6 -5.74 7.78 4.44
N ARG A 7 -6.82 7.05 4.73
CA ARG A 7 -8.17 7.46 4.27
C ARG A 7 -8.55 8.82 4.84
N VAL A 8 -8.38 9.02 6.15
CA VAL A 8 -8.75 10.27 6.82
C VAL A 8 -7.98 11.46 6.23
N LEU A 9 -6.67 11.30 5.98
CA LEU A 9 -5.85 12.36 5.38
C LEU A 9 -6.30 12.71 3.95
N LEU A 10 -6.66 11.69 3.16
CA LEU A 10 -7.15 11.89 1.79
C LEU A 10 -8.55 12.55 1.79
N GLU A 11 -9.44 12.13 2.68
CA GLU A 11 -10.76 12.75 2.85
C GLU A 11 -10.63 14.23 3.26
N GLN A 12 -9.74 14.55 4.22
CA GLN A 12 -9.45 15.93 4.64
C GLN A 12 -8.86 16.79 3.52
N ALA A 13 -8.07 16.20 2.62
CA ALA A 13 -7.55 16.87 1.43
C ALA A 13 -8.62 17.07 0.32
N GLY A 14 -9.85 16.61 0.55
CA GLY A 14 -11.00 16.76 -0.36
C GLY A 14 -11.14 15.63 -1.38
N PHE A 15 -10.43 14.52 -1.23
CA PHE A 15 -10.60 13.36 -2.08
C PHE A 15 -11.82 12.52 -1.65
N ARG A 16 -12.46 11.87 -2.62
CA ARG A 16 -13.63 11.00 -2.52
C ARG A 16 -13.37 9.70 -3.28
N ASP A 17 -14.23 8.70 -3.07
CA ASP A 17 -14.09 7.35 -3.66
C ASP A 17 -12.73 6.69 -3.40
N ILE A 18 -12.18 6.88 -2.19
CA ILE A 18 -10.87 6.38 -1.80
C ILE A 18 -10.91 4.85 -1.66
N ARG A 19 -10.10 4.16 -2.46
CA ARG A 19 -9.87 2.71 -2.42
C ARG A 19 -8.41 2.42 -2.09
N LEU A 20 -8.21 1.51 -1.15
CA LEU A 20 -6.92 0.99 -0.72
C LEU A 20 -6.91 -0.50 -1.01
N THR A 21 -6.19 -0.91 -2.04
CA THR A 21 -6.09 -2.31 -2.43
C THR A 21 -4.71 -2.85 -2.06
N PRO A 22 -4.60 -3.86 -1.19
CA PRO A 22 -3.32 -4.50 -0.94
C PRO A 22 -2.78 -5.10 -2.24
N LYS A 23 -1.53 -4.81 -2.56
CA LYS A 23 -0.85 -5.36 -3.72
C LYS A 23 -0.16 -6.65 -3.31
N ASP A 24 -0.87 -7.77 -3.46
CA ASP A 24 -0.43 -9.12 -3.10
C ASP A 24 0.81 -9.61 -3.88
N ASN A 25 1.21 -8.93 -4.95
CA ASN A 25 2.36 -9.28 -5.79
C ASN A 25 3.73 -8.83 -5.23
N SER A 26 3.84 -8.55 -3.93
CA SER A 26 5.10 -8.08 -3.34
C SER A 26 6.19 -9.17 -3.31
N ARG A 27 5.84 -10.46 -3.19
CA ARG A 27 6.83 -11.56 -3.07
C ARG A 27 7.73 -11.73 -4.29
N ASP A 28 7.17 -11.82 -5.50
CA ASP A 28 7.95 -12.02 -6.73
C ASP A 28 8.84 -10.81 -7.09
N ILE A 29 8.38 -9.59 -6.78
CA ILE A 29 9.13 -8.36 -7.07
C ILE A 29 10.25 -8.13 -6.04
N LEU A 30 9.98 -8.41 -4.75
CA LEU A 30 10.94 -8.21 -3.66
C LEU A 30 12.04 -9.28 -3.61
N SER A 31 11.78 -10.49 -4.13
CA SER A 31 12.80 -11.55 -4.24
C SER A 31 14.03 -11.13 -5.07
N SER A 32 13.84 -10.20 -6.01
CA SER A 32 14.94 -9.66 -6.84
C SER A 32 15.71 -8.50 -6.21
N TRP A 33 15.25 -7.94 -5.08
CA TRP A 33 15.89 -6.76 -4.49
C TRP A 33 17.09 -7.13 -3.62
N VAL A 34 17.00 -8.21 -2.83
CA VAL A 34 18.13 -8.73 -2.04
C VAL A 34 17.97 -10.25 -1.84
N PRO A 35 18.79 -11.10 -2.47
CA PRO A 35 18.73 -12.54 -2.23
C PRO A 35 19.03 -12.86 -0.76
N GLY A 36 18.11 -13.56 -0.09
CA GLY A 36 18.23 -13.95 1.32
C GLY A 36 17.62 -12.97 2.33
N SER A 37 17.11 -11.81 1.90
CA SER A 37 16.32 -10.94 2.79
C SER A 37 14.85 -11.33 2.68
N LYS A 38 14.19 -11.61 3.82
CA LYS A 38 12.73 -11.79 3.90
C LYS A 38 12.00 -10.45 3.79
N ALA A 39 12.41 -9.57 2.86
CA ALA A 39 11.85 -8.23 2.72
C ALA A 39 10.35 -8.29 2.39
N GLU A 40 9.91 -9.36 1.74
CA GLU A 40 8.49 -9.64 1.50
C GLU A 40 7.62 -9.79 2.75
N ASP A 41 8.20 -10.16 3.90
CA ASP A 41 7.46 -10.28 5.17
C ASP A 41 7.26 -8.91 5.86
N TYR A 42 7.98 -7.87 5.43
CA TYR A 42 7.98 -6.55 6.07
C TYR A 42 7.46 -5.42 5.17
N VAL A 43 7.35 -5.64 3.86
CA VAL A 43 6.92 -4.62 2.90
C VAL A 43 5.52 -4.94 2.37
N ALA A 44 4.52 -4.29 2.96
CA ALA A 44 3.16 -4.26 2.41
C ALA A 44 3.04 -3.10 1.43
N SER A 45 2.78 -3.39 0.16
CA SER A 45 2.46 -2.37 -0.85
C SER A 45 0.94 -2.24 -0.98
N PHE A 46 0.44 -1.02 -1.09
CA PHE A 46 -0.97 -0.73 -1.36
C PHE A 46 -1.09 0.14 -2.61
N ILE A 47 -2.08 -0.18 -3.44
CA ILE A 47 -2.53 0.71 -4.51
C ILE A 47 -3.60 1.60 -3.92
N ILE A 48 -3.43 2.92 -4.08
CA ILE A 48 -4.38 3.92 -3.59
C ILE A 48 -5.01 4.63 -4.78
N GLU A 49 -6.33 4.56 -4.88
CA GLU A 49 -7.12 5.22 -5.92
C GLU A 49 -8.11 6.18 -5.27
N ALA A 50 -8.21 7.41 -5.79
CA ALA A 50 -9.15 8.41 -5.28
C ALA A 50 -9.49 9.47 -6.35
N VAL A 51 -10.65 10.11 -6.22
CA VAL A 51 -11.14 11.18 -7.11
C VAL A 51 -11.21 12.49 -6.30
N LYS A 52 -10.91 13.65 -6.90
CA LYS A 52 -11.08 14.95 -6.25
C LYS A 52 -12.33 15.65 -6.79
#